data_AF-A0A7C9D5K1-F1
#
_entry.id   AF-A0A7C9D5K1-F1
#
_cell.length_a   1.000
_cell.length_b   1.000
_cell.length_c   1.000
_cell.angle_alpha   90.00
_cell.angle_beta   90.00
_cell.angle_gamma   90.00
#
_symmetry.space_group_name_H-M   'P 1'
#
loop_
_entity.id
_entity.type
_entity.pdbx_description
1 polymer ?
#
loop_
_entity_poly.entity_id
_entity_poly.type
_entity_poly.pdbx_seq_one_letter_code
_entity_poly.pdbx_strand_id
1 'polypeptide(L)'
;PCTGELMQHTRQGGLRCKDVSIYINKKSQVMVKMKSKHVGGAFSKKDKCLVYEVCDQVASWPAGKERENSETYFGLTTAQGSLVFKCKSKGQKQQWVDGIQKMLEKVGRVEDLENSLQRLLIK
;
A
#
# COMPACT_ATOMS: atom_id res chain seq x y z
N PRO A 1 -0.56 9.42 7.90
CA PRO A 1 -1.22 8.78 6.73
C PRO A 1 -0.53 9.26 5.45
N CYS A 2 -0.25 8.37 4.51
CA CYS A 2 0.27 8.75 3.19
C CYS A 2 -0.91 8.84 2.21
N THR A 3 -1.12 9.97 1.55
CA THR A 3 -2.28 10.17 0.66
C THR A 3 -1.84 10.88 -0.61
N GLY A 4 -2.41 10.46 -1.74
CA GLY A 4 -2.12 11.06 -3.03
C GLY A 4 -2.67 10.25 -4.19
N GLU A 5 -2.53 10.79 -5.38
CA GLU A 5 -2.93 10.14 -6.63
C GLU A 5 -1.81 9.23 -7.14
N LEU A 6 -2.16 7.98 -7.47
CA LEU A 6 -1.26 6.95 -7.99
C LEU A 6 -1.90 6.22 -9.17
N MET A 7 -1.09 5.69 -10.08
CA MET A 7 -1.56 4.84 -11.17
C MET A 7 -1.43 3.37 -10.76
N GLN A 8 -2.56 2.71 -10.50
CA GLN A 8 -2.61 1.29 -10.15
C GLN A 8 -2.49 0.42 -11.41
N HIS A 9 -1.61 -0.56 -11.39
CA HIS A 9 -1.56 -1.60 -12.42
C HIS A 9 -2.75 -2.56 -12.25
N THR A 10 -3.48 -2.77 -13.33
CA THR A 10 -4.64 -3.67 -13.37
C THR A 10 -4.21 -5.10 -13.74
N ARG A 11 -5.04 -6.09 -13.39
CA ARG A 11 -4.80 -7.49 -13.78
C ARG A 11 -4.78 -7.70 -15.30
N GLN A 12 -5.38 -6.80 -16.07
CA GLN A 12 -5.44 -6.82 -17.53
C GLN A 12 -4.24 -6.11 -18.20
N GLY A 13 -3.25 -5.63 -17.43
CA GLY A 13 -2.05 -4.97 -17.97
C GLY A 13 -2.17 -3.46 -18.19
N GLY A 14 -3.34 -2.85 -17.92
CA GLY A 14 -3.53 -1.40 -18.02
C GLY A 14 -3.22 -0.66 -16.72
N LEU A 15 -3.09 0.67 -16.79
CA LEU A 15 -2.96 1.55 -15.62
C LEU A 15 -4.29 2.30 -15.35
N ARG A 16 -4.67 2.43 -14.08
CA ARG A 16 -5.83 3.23 -13.66
C ARG A 16 -5.46 4.21 -12.56
N CYS A 17 -5.86 5.47 -12.75
CA CYS A 17 -5.70 6.50 -11.73
C CYS A 17 -6.57 6.19 -10.50
N LYS A 18 -5.98 6.30 -9.31
CA LYS A 18 -6.61 6.10 -8.01
C LYS A 18 -6.21 7.21 -7.07
N ASP A 19 -7.17 7.74 -6.31
CA ASP A 19 -6.83 8.45 -5.08
C ASP A 19 -6.57 7.41 -3.99
N VAL A 20 -5.33 7.33 -3.52
CA VAL A 20 -4.86 6.33 -2.56
C VAL A 20 -4.61 6.99 -1.20
N SER A 21 -4.98 6.31 -0.14
CA SER A 21 -4.65 6.70 1.24
C SER A 21 -4.23 5.47 2.03
N ILE A 22 -3.02 5.50 2.60
CA ILE A 22 -2.50 4.50 3.52
C ILE A 22 -2.55 5.08 4.94
N TYR A 23 -3.13 4.34 5.87
CA TYR A 23 -3.36 4.80 7.25
C TYR A 23 -3.36 3.65 8.25
N ILE A 24 -3.05 3.95 9.51
CA ILE A 24 -3.23 3.00 10.63
C ILE A 24 -4.68 3.14 11.13
N ASN A 25 -5.44 2.05 11.21
CA ASN A 25 -6.81 2.04 11.69
C ASN A 25 -6.88 1.94 13.24
N LYS A 26 -8.08 1.92 13.81
CA LYS A 26 -8.28 1.81 15.27
C LYS A 26 -7.83 0.47 15.87
N LYS A 27 -7.66 -0.57 15.04
CA LYS A 27 -7.15 -1.89 15.43
C LYS A 27 -5.63 -1.97 15.27
N SER A 28 -4.95 -0.83 15.19
CA SER A 28 -3.51 -0.75 14.93
C SER A 28 -3.06 -1.44 13.65
N GLN A 29 -3.90 -1.53 12.61
CA GLN A 29 -3.53 -2.17 11.35
C GLN A 29 -3.24 -1.14 10.25
N VAL A 30 -2.25 -1.40 9.40
CA VAL A 30 -1.99 -0.58 8.21
C VAL A 30 -2.98 -0.93 7.10
N MET A 31 -3.79 0.04 6.69
CA MET A 31 -4.84 -0.12 5.69
C MET A 31 -4.54 0.72 4.45
N VAL A 32 -4.74 0.13 3.27
CA VAL A 32 -4.86 0.87 2.02
C VAL A 32 -6.32 1.15 1.72
N LYS A 33 -6.62 2.39 1.33
CA LYS A 33 -7.91 2.81 0.79
C LYS A 33 -7.69 3.40 -0.60
N MET A 34 -8.36 2.82 -1.58
CA MET A 34 -8.32 3.28 -2.97
C MET A 34 -9.69 3.82 -3.36
N LYS A 35 -9.74 4.97 -4.01
CA LYS A 35 -10.93 5.51 -4.65
C LYS A 35 -10.71 5.63 -6.14
N SER A 36 -11.66 5.14 -6.92
CA SER A 36 -11.67 5.34 -8.38
C SER A 36 -12.48 6.59 -8.71
N LYS A 37 -12.02 7.40 -9.66
CA LYS A 37 -12.82 8.43 -10.31
C LYS A 37 -13.47 7.79 -11.55
N HIS A 38 -14.79 7.79 -11.64
CA HIS A 38 -15.49 7.40 -12.88
C HIS A 38 -15.74 8.66 -13.72
N VAL A 39 -15.65 8.55 -15.04
CA VAL A 39 -16.02 9.65 -15.95
C VAL A 39 -17.50 9.96 -15.70
N GLY A 40 -17.80 11.19 -15.30
CA GLY A 40 -19.16 11.61 -14.90
C GLY A 40 -19.39 11.80 -13.39
N GLY A 41 -18.38 11.58 -12.52
CA GLY A 41 -18.37 12.07 -11.14
C GLY A 41 -19.32 11.42 -10.12
N ALA A 42 -20.34 10.68 -10.57
CA ALA A 42 -21.43 10.21 -9.72
C ALA A 42 -21.11 8.98 -8.84
N PHE A 43 -20.14 8.15 -9.24
CA PHE A 43 -19.84 6.91 -8.51
C PHE A 43 -18.34 6.76 -8.25
N SER A 44 -17.91 6.94 -7.01
CA SER A 44 -16.55 6.57 -6.59
C SER A 44 -16.57 5.18 -5.98
N LYS A 45 -16.09 4.18 -6.72
CA LYS A 45 -15.84 2.85 -6.14
C LYS A 45 -14.68 2.98 -5.16
N LYS A 46 -14.98 2.72 -3.89
CA LYS A 46 -14.05 2.74 -2.78
C LYS A 46 -13.73 1.31 -2.37
N ASP A 47 -12.45 1.02 -2.27
CA ASP A 47 -11.93 -0.27 -1.85
C ASP A 47 -10.96 -0.07 -0.68
N LYS A 48 -10.93 -1.02 0.24
CA LYS A 48 -10.04 -1.00 1.41
C LYS A 48 -9.49 -2.39 1.68
N CYS A 49 -8.19 -2.47 1.97
CA CYS A 49 -7.55 -3.73 2.30
C CYS A 49 -6.45 -3.54 3.34
N LEU A 50 -6.18 -4.59 4.13
CA LEU A 50 -5.04 -4.69 5.02
C LEU A 50 -3.75 -4.77 4.20
N VAL A 51 -2.71 -4.07 4.63
CA VAL A 51 -1.37 -4.07 4.03
C VAL A 51 -0.43 -4.81 4.98
N TYR A 52 0.28 -5.80 4.46
CA TYR A 52 1.29 -6.55 5.20
C TYR A 52 2.69 -6.02 4.95
N GLU A 53 2.99 -5.66 3.70
CA GLU A 53 4.33 -5.22 3.32
C GLU A 53 4.32 -4.20 2.18
N VAL A 54 5.44 -3.50 2.04
CA VAL A 54 5.74 -2.64 0.89
C VAL A 54 7.00 -3.16 0.18
N CYS A 55 6.93 -3.30 -1.14
CA CYS A 55 8.03 -3.78 -1.97
C CYS A 55 8.56 -2.65 -2.85
N ASP A 56 9.81 -2.28 -2.64
CA ASP A 56 10.52 -1.27 -3.42
C ASP A 56 11.14 -1.84 -4.72
N GLN A 57 11.49 -3.13 -4.69
CA GLN A 57 12.15 -3.83 -5.78
C GLN A 57 11.15 -4.51 -6.71
N VAL A 58 11.18 -4.14 -7.99
CA VAL A 58 10.28 -4.67 -9.04
C VAL A 58 10.60 -6.13 -9.40
N ALA A 59 11.82 -6.60 -9.12
CA ALA A 59 12.27 -7.97 -9.42
C ALA A 59 11.47 -9.06 -8.69
N SER A 60 10.79 -8.73 -7.60
CA SER A 60 9.97 -9.67 -6.82
C SER A 60 8.54 -9.85 -7.37
N TRP A 61 8.21 -9.26 -8.52
CA TRP A 61 6.85 -9.31 -9.08
C TRP A 61 6.73 -10.36 -10.18
N PRO A 62 5.58 -11.07 -10.27
CA PRO A 62 5.40 -12.09 -11.31
C PRO A 62 5.62 -11.47 -12.69
N ALA A 63 6.59 -12.06 -13.40
CA ALA A 63 7.13 -11.57 -14.66
C ALA A 63 6.00 -11.37 -15.69
N GLY A 64 5.68 -10.10 -15.96
CA GLY A 64 4.61 -9.72 -16.88
C GLY A 64 5.00 -8.43 -17.58
N LYS A 65 5.79 -8.61 -18.66
CA LYS A 65 6.29 -7.64 -19.63
C LYS A 65 7.13 -6.49 -19.05
N GLU A 66 8.21 -6.15 -19.78
CA GLU A 66 9.11 -5.03 -19.47
C GLU A 66 8.33 -3.80 -19.03
N ARG A 67 8.40 -3.49 -17.73
CA ARG A 67 7.88 -2.24 -17.22
C ARG A 67 8.96 -1.22 -17.48
N GLU A 68 8.78 -0.49 -18.57
CA GLU A 68 9.54 0.69 -18.89
C GLU A 68 9.62 1.57 -17.63
N ASN A 69 10.84 1.65 -17.07
CA ASN A 69 11.21 2.43 -15.90
C ASN A 69 10.71 1.93 -14.52
N SER A 70 11.26 0.80 -14.06
CA SER A 70 11.04 0.19 -12.72
C SER A 70 11.31 1.14 -11.54
N GLU A 71 12.08 2.21 -11.73
CA GLU A 71 12.46 3.18 -10.69
C GLU A 71 11.29 4.01 -10.14
N THR A 72 10.14 4.01 -10.81
CA THR A 72 8.95 4.78 -10.39
C THR A 72 7.82 3.91 -9.85
N TYR A 73 8.03 2.59 -9.73
CA TYR A 73 7.01 1.67 -9.23
C TYR A 73 7.31 1.19 -7.82
N PHE A 74 6.26 0.92 -7.05
CA PHE A 74 6.32 0.17 -5.80
C PHE A 74 5.10 -0.76 -5.67
N GLY A 75 5.20 -1.72 -4.77
CA GLY A 75 4.22 -2.79 -4.60
C GLY A 75 3.75 -2.87 -3.17
N LEU A 76 2.55 -3.40 -2.97
CA LEU A 76 2.02 -3.75 -1.67
C LEU A 76 1.58 -5.21 -1.70
N THR A 77 1.93 -5.96 -0.66
CA THR A 77 1.25 -7.23 -0.38
C THR A 77 0.12 -6.95 0.58
N THR A 78 -1.07 -7.36 0.17
CA THR A 78 -2.31 -7.08 0.90
C THR A 78 -3.08 -8.38 1.13
N ALA A 79 -4.07 -8.35 2.03
CA ALA A 79 -4.96 -9.50 2.25
C ALA A 79 -5.75 -9.93 1.00
N GLN A 80 -5.81 -9.11 -0.04
CA GLN A 80 -6.47 -9.42 -1.32
C GLN A 80 -5.47 -9.75 -2.45
N GLY A 81 -4.18 -9.91 -2.11
CA GLY A 81 -3.09 -10.15 -3.05
C GLY A 81 -2.23 -8.91 -3.30
N SER A 82 -1.36 -8.99 -4.30
CA SER A 82 -0.41 -7.91 -4.60
C SER A 82 -1.06 -6.76 -5.37
N LEU A 83 -0.76 -5.53 -4.94
CA LEU A 83 -1.08 -4.30 -5.66
C LEU A 83 0.21 -3.67 -6.17
N VAL A 84 0.18 -3.10 -7.36
CA VAL A 84 1.30 -2.32 -7.88
C VAL A 84 0.83 -0.91 -8.23
N PHE A 85 1.65 0.07 -7.84
CA PHE A 85 1.46 1.47 -8.19
C PHE A 85 2.67 2.01 -8.96
N LYS A 86 2.38 2.84 -9.96
CA LYS A 86 3.33 3.73 -10.62
C LYS A 86 3.19 5.14 -10.04
N CYS A 87 4.32 5.74 -9.71
CA CYS A 87 4.47 7.11 -9.27
C CYS A 87 4.83 8.04 -10.44
N LYS A 88 4.62 9.34 -10.24
CA LYS A 88 4.99 10.39 -11.20
C LYS A 88 6.50 10.64 -11.22
N SER A 89 7.20 10.31 -10.14
CA SER A 89 8.67 10.45 -10.03
C SER A 89 9.25 9.47 -9.01
N LYS A 90 10.58 9.27 -9.07
CA LYS A 90 11.35 8.50 -8.09
C LYS A 90 11.24 9.08 -6.67
N GLY A 91 11.22 10.41 -6.54
CA GLY A 91 11.02 11.08 -5.26
C GLY A 91 9.64 10.79 -4.66
N GLN A 92 8.57 10.82 -5.47
CA GLN A 92 7.23 10.47 -5.01
C GLN A 92 7.17 9.01 -4.55
N LYS A 93 7.80 8.10 -5.33
CA LYS A 93 7.92 6.69 -4.95
C LYS A 93 8.56 6.53 -3.58
N GLN A 94 9.71 7.16 -3.34
CA GLN A 94 10.41 7.04 -2.06
C GLN A 94 9.56 7.55 -0.88
N GLN A 95 8.86 8.67 -1.05
CA GLN A 95 7.93 9.19 -0.03
C GLN A 95 6.84 8.19 0.34
N TRP A 96 6.30 7.46 -0.64
CA TRP A 96 5.34 6.41 -0.39
C TRP A 96 5.97 5.21 0.32
N VAL A 97 7.09 4.69 -0.18
CA VAL A 97 7.77 3.52 0.40
C VAL A 97 8.16 3.79 1.85
N ASP A 98 8.88 4.88 2.12
CA ASP A 98 9.33 5.24 3.47
C ASP A 98 8.16 5.45 4.42
N GLY A 99 7.11 6.14 3.96
CA GLY A 99 5.95 6.43 4.78
C GLY A 99 5.17 5.16 5.15
N ILE A 100 5.04 4.22 4.22
CA ILE A 100 4.38 2.93 4.46
C ILE A 100 5.22 2.05 5.37
N GLN A 101 6.52 1.95 5.12
CA GLN A 101 7.44 1.17 5.95
C GLN A 101 7.42 1.67 7.40
N LYS A 102 7.50 2.99 7.63
CA LYS A 102 7.40 3.58 8.98
C LYS A 102 6.08 3.25 9.66
N MET A 103 4.96 3.18 8.92
CA MET A 103 3.68 2.79 9.50
C MET A 103 3.64 1.31 9.88
N LEU A 104 4.20 0.42 9.05
CA LEU A 104 4.30 -1.01 9.34
C LEU A 104 5.18 -1.28 10.55
N GLU A 105 6.36 -0.66 10.63
CA GLU A 105 7.25 -0.77 11.79
C GLU A 105 6.59 -0.27 13.09
N LYS A 106 5.80 0.80 13.01
CA LYS A 106 5.07 1.32 14.16
C LYS A 106 4.02 0.32 14.66
N VAL A 107 3.31 -0.33 13.73
CA VAL A 107 2.30 -1.35 14.07
C VAL A 107 2.95 -2.58 14.69
N GLY A 108 4.03 -3.09 14.12
CA GLY A 108 4.76 -4.24 14.67
C GLY A 108 5.20 -4.02 16.12
N ARG A 109 5.74 -2.83 16.44
CA ARG A 109 6.13 -2.49 17.83
C ARG A 109 4.95 -2.48 18.81
N VAL A 110 3.76 -2.06 18.37
CA VAL A 110 2.55 -2.06 19.21
C VAL A 110 2.12 -3.49 19.49
N GLU A 111 2.10 -4.35 18.48
CA GLU A 111 1.78 -5.77 18.63
C GLU A 111 2.77 -6.47 19.56
N ASP A 112 4.07 -6.20 19.45
CA ASP A 112 5.11 -6.74 20.33
C ASP A 112 4.91 -6.33 21.81
N LEU A 113 4.53 -5.07 22.05
CA LEU A 113 4.26 -4.56 23.39
C LEU A 113 2.99 -5.20 23.98
N GLU A 114 1.91 -5.28 23.21
CA GLU A 114 0.66 -5.93 23.63
C GLU A 114 0.89 -7.40 23.99
N ASN A 115 1.64 -8.13 23.15
CA ASN A 115 2.03 -9.51 23.41
C ASN A 115 2.90 -9.64 24.68
N SER A 116 3.82 -8.71 24.90
CA SER A 116 4.68 -8.71 26.10
C SER A 116 3.88 -8.45 27.37
N LEU A 117 2.95 -7.48 27.35
CA LEU A 117 2.07 -7.18 28.47
C LEU A 117 1.14 -8.35 28.81
N GLN A 118 0.55 -8.99 27.80
CA GLN A 118 -0.27 -10.18 28.00
C GLN A 118 0.50 -11.30 28.70
N ARG A 119 1.77 -11.53 28.32
CA ARG A 119 2.62 -12.54 28.98
C ARG A 119 2.92 -12.21 30.44
N LEU A 120 2.99 -10.94 30.81
CA LEU A 120 3.24 -10.51 32.19
C LEU A 120 1.98 -10.63 33.07
N LEU A 121 0.80 -10.42 32.49
CA LEU A 121 -0.49 -10.46 33.21
C LEU A 121 -1.05 -11.87 33.44
N ILE A 122 -0.43 -12.91 32.86
CA ILE A 122 -0.82 -14.33 33.02
C ILE A 122 0.00 -15.00 34.15
N LYS A 123 0.73 -14.23 34.96
CA LYS A 123 1.41 -14.69 36.19
C LYS A 123 0.68 -14.20 37.43
#